data_AF-A0A957Q7S1-F1
#
_entry.id   AF-A0A957Q7S1-F1
#
_cell.length_a   1.000
_cell.length_b   1.000
_cell.length_c   1.000
_cell.angle_alpha   90.00
_cell.angle_beta   90.00
_cell.angle_gamma   90.00
#
_symmetry.space_group_name_H-M   'P 1'
#
loop_
_entity.id
_entity.type
_entity.pdbx_description
1 polymer ?
#
loop_
_entity_poly.entity_id
_entity_poly.type
_entity_poly.pdbx_seq_one_letter_code
_entity_poly.pdbx_strand_id
1 'polypeptide(L)' 'RDPKGLYAKAMRGEIPEFTGVSSPYEEPQNPELVVETDLKSAEELVEQIINQLLRQGILKDA' A
#
# COMPACT_ATOMS: atom_id res chain seq x y z
N ARG A 1 10.04 -6.67 -5.66
CA ARG A 1 9.22 -6.46 -4.43
C ARG A 1 10.01 -6.64 -3.13
N ASP A 2 11.11 -7.42 -3.09
CA ASP A 2 11.97 -7.52 -1.88
C ASP A 2 13.42 -6.98 -2.11
N PRO A 3 13.60 -5.68 -2.43
CA PRO A 3 14.93 -5.13 -2.68
C PRO A 3 15.85 -5.16 -1.45
N LYS A 4 15.29 -5.30 -0.24
CA LYS A 4 16.01 -5.33 1.02
C LYS A 4 16.21 -6.74 1.58
N GLY A 5 15.69 -7.78 0.91
CA GLY A 5 15.77 -9.16 1.37
C GLY A 5 15.01 -9.44 2.67
N LEU A 6 14.07 -8.58 3.06
CA LEU A 6 13.37 -8.66 4.34
C LEU A 6 12.38 -9.82 4.38
N TYR A 7 11.68 -10.07 3.27
CA TYR A 7 10.78 -11.23 3.17
C TYR A 7 11.57 -12.53 3.25
N ALA A 8 12.72 -12.61 2.57
CA ALA A 8 13.58 -13.78 2.64
C ALA A 8 14.11 -14.06 4.06
N LYS A 9 14.44 -13.02 4.83
CA LYS A 9 14.86 -13.14 6.24
C LYS A 9 13.70 -13.59 7.14
N ALA A 10 12.52 -13.01 6.96
CA ALA A 10 11.32 -13.39 7.70
C ALA A 10 10.95 -14.87 7.47
N MET A 11 11.01 -15.35 6.23
CA MET A 11 10.78 -16.77 5.89
C MET A 11 11.76 -17.73 6.57
N ARG A 12 12.97 -17.27 6.91
CA ARG A 12 13.96 -18.06 7.66
C ARG A 12 13.81 -17.94 9.19
N GLY A 13 12.79 -17.22 9.67
CA GLY A 13 12.56 -16.99 11.10
C GLY A 13 13.49 -15.97 11.74
N GLU A 14 14.26 -15.21 10.95
CA GLU A 14 15.18 -14.18 11.48
C GLU A 14 14.45 -12.91 11.93
N ILE A 15 13.18 -12.73 11.50
CA ILE A 15 12.33 -11.60 11.88
C ILE A 15 11.03 -12.18 12.47
N PRO A 16 10.88 -12.21 13.81
CA PRO A 16 9.81 -12.93 14.49
C PRO A 16 8.39 -12.41 14.20
N GLU A 17 8.22 -11.09 14.13
CA GLU A 17 6.90 -10.44 13.94
C GLU A 17 6.86 -9.70 12.61
N PHE A 18 6.88 -10.46 11.52
CA PHE A 18 6.86 -9.92 10.18
C PHE A 18 5.46 -10.02 9.57
N THR A 19 4.87 -8.85 9.30
CA THR A 19 3.53 -8.72 8.72
C THR A 19 3.41 -9.43 7.37
N GLY A 20 2.36 -10.22 7.20
CA GLY A 20 2.14 -11.04 6.00
C GLY A 20 2.94 -12.36 5.98
N VAL A 21 3.67 -12.67 7.06
CA VAL A 21 4.45 -13.91 7.21
C VAL A 21 4.10 -14.61 8.52
N SER A 22 4.54 -14.05 9.65
CA SER A 22 4.29 -14.58 10.99
C SER A 22 3.22 -13.79 11.75
N SER A 23 3.00 -12.53 11.36
CA SER A 23 1.94 -11.68 11.90
C SER A 23 0.93 -11.33 10.79
N PRO A 24 -0.37 -11.21 11.09
CA PRO A 24 -1.39 -10.87 10.10
C PRO A 24 -1.29 -9.40 9.64
N TYR A 25 -1.79 -9.13 8.44
CA TYR A 25 -2.14 -7.77 8.03
C TYR A 25 -3.65 -7.60 8.19
N GLU A 26 -4.08 -6.57 8.91
CA GLU A 26 -5.49 -6.23 9.06
C GLU A 26 -5.85 -5.17 8.02
N GLU A 27 -6.52 -5.60 6.95
CA GLU A 27 -6.99 -4.69 5.90
C GLU A 27 -7.96 -3.64 6.50
N PRO A 28 -7.87 -2.36 6.06
CA PRO A 28 -8.80 -1.34 6.52
C PRO A 28 -10.24 -1.72 6.19
N GLN A 29 -11.14 -1.64 7.18
CA GLN A 29 -12.57 -1.95 6.97
C GLN A 29 -13.28 -0.86 6.16
N ASN A 30 -12.91 0.41 6.35
CA ASN A 30 -13.53 1.56 5.69
C ASN A 30 -12.45 2.52 5.15
N PRO A 31 -11.69 2.13 4.13
CA PRO A 31 -10.69 3.01 3.52
C PRO A 31 -11.36 4.13 2.71
N GLU A 32 -10.79 5.33 2.74
CA GLU A 32 -11.24 6.44 1.88
C GLU A 32 -10.92 6.20 0.40
N LEU A 33 -9.91 5.36 0.11
CA LEU A 33 -9.51 4.94 -1.22
C LEU A 33 -8.68 3.65 -1.16
N VAL A 34 -8.98 2.69 -2.05
CA VAL A 34 -8.17 1.48 -2.28
C VAL A 34 -7.39 1.64 -3.58
N VAL A 35 -6.10 1.28 -3.56
CA VAL A 35 -5.19 1.36 -4.71
C VAL A 35 -4.48 0.02 -4.95
N GLU A 36 -4.78 -0.62 -6.08
CA GLU A 36 -4.23 -1.94 -6.44
C GLU A 36 -2.88 -1.79 -7.17
N THR A 37 -1.81 -1.79 -6.37
CA THR A 37 -0.42 -1.53 -6.83
C THR A 37 0.19 -2.61 -7.72
N ASP A 38 -0.47 -3.76 -7.86
CA ASP A 38 -0.11 -4.85 -8.74
C ASP A 38 -0.84 -4.81 -10.10
N LEU A 39 -1.94 -4.06 -10.21
CA LEU A 39 -2.77 -4.00 -11.41
C LEU A 39 -2.53 -2.77 -12.29
N LYS A 40 -2.01 -1.68 -11.72
CA LYS A 40 -1.83 -0.38 -12.40
C LYS A 40 -0.42 0.16 -12.22
N SER A 41 -0.01 1.06 -13.11
CA SER A 41 1.24 1.81 -12.96
C SER A 41 1.20 2.79 -11.79
N ALA A 42 2.37 3.25 -11.35
CA ALA A 42 2.45 4.24 -10.28
C ALA A 42 1.78 5.55 -10.69
N GLU A 43 1.95 5.96 -11.94
CA GLU A 43 1.38 7.18 -12.52
C GLU A 43 -0.15 7.16 -12.47
N GLU A 44 -0.78 6.06 -12.90
CA GLU A 44 -2.24 5.89 -12.86
C GLU A 44 -2.79 5.92 -11.42
N LEU A 45 -2.08 5.32 -10.47
CA LEU A 45 -2.49 5.30 -9.07
C LEU A 45 -2.33 6.67 -8.40
N VAL A 46 -1.28 7.41 -8.75
CA VAL A 46 -1.10 8.79 -8.28
C VAL A 46 -2.22 9.68 -8.80
N GLU A 47 -2.60 9.56 -10.06
CA GLU A 47 -3.74 10.30 -10.62
C GLU A 47 -5.05 9.93 -9.89
N GLN A 48 -5.28 8.66 -9.59
CA GLN A 48 -6.42 8.20 -8.81
C GLN A 48 -6.49 8.85 -7.42
N ILE A 49 -5.34 8.96 -6.74
CA ILE A 49 -5.23 9.59 -5.41
C ILE A 49 -5.49 11.10 -5.51
N ILE A 50 -4.85 11.79 -6.46
CA ILE A 50 -5.04 13.25 -6.65
C ILE A 50 -6.51 13.57 -6.90
N ASN A 51 -7.16 12.81 -7.79
CA ASN A 51 -8.58 12.99 -8.08
C ASN A 51 -9.47 12.77 -6.86
N GLN A 52 -9.12 11.84 -5.96
CA GLN A 52 -9.86 11.66 -4.71
C GLN A 52 -9.72 12.86 -3.78
N LEU A 53 -8.51 13.41 -3.65
CA LEU A 53 -8.25 14.58 -2.82
C LEU A 53 -8.94 15.84 -3.35
N LEU A 54 -9.02 16.00 -4.68
CA LEU A 54 -9.79 17.08 -5.32
C LEU A 54 -11.29 16.93 -5.03
N ARG A 55 -11.85 15.72 -5.16
CA ARG A 55 -13.26 15.45 -4.83
C ARG A 55 -13.62 15.74 -3.38
N GLN A 56 -12.69 15.47 -2.46
CA GLN A 56 -12.86 15.78 -1.04
C GLN A 56 -12.63 17.27 -0.72
N GLY A 57 -12.21 18.08 -1.70
CA GLY A 57 -11.88 19.49 -1.52
C GLY A 57 -10.61 19.75 -0.71
N ILE A 58 -9.80 18.72 -0.48
CA ILE A 58 -8.51 18.82 0.22
C ILE A 58 -7.49 19.50 -0.68
N LEU A 59 -7.48 19.12 -1.95
CA LEU A 59 -6.79 19.85 -3.01
C LEU A 59 -7.79 20.73 -3.75
N LYS A 60 -7.30 21.82 -4.32
CA LYS A 60 -8.05 22.68 -5.24
C LYS A 60 -7.36 22.64 -6.58
N ASP A 61 -8.15 22.74 -7.64
CA ASP A 61 -7.62 22.97 -8.97
C ASP A 61 -6.85 24.30 -8.97
N ALA A 62 -5.71 24.32 -9.67
CA ALA A 62 -4.84 25.48 -9.78
C ALA A 62 -5.44 26.57 -10.67
#